data_AF-A0A015WXZ6-F1
#
_entry.id   AF-A0A015WXZ6-F1
#
_cell.length_a   1.000
_cell.length_b   1.000
_cell.length_c   1.000
_cell.angle_alpha   90.00
_cell.angle_beta   90.00
_cell.angle_gamma   90.00
#
_symmetry.space_group_name_H-M   'P 1'
#
loop_
_entity.id
_entity.type
_entity.pdbx_description
1 polymer ?
#
loop_
_entity_poly.entity_id
_entity_poly.type
_entity_poly.pdbx_seq_one_letter_code
_entity_poly.pdbx_strand_id
1 'polypeptide(L)'
;MSGEEYGDVVSGYCIDEKAREIFIYDGLQSRIQVYGYGGAYRRTLKLPQNRMFASSIFEYDENFLFGEDYRLVDSQIGKYPVNKTPYYKISKKDGKLTSIPITVKERIRDGLSYTVGDGAFGYVSLLMSPVARFGSDILIADYSLDTAYVYRDDHLIPLTVRRNHTSENNIPILATVDVMTGRYLLWYTIVKDIDVKNNRVSDPVSYLYDRFTNEYCRVDLVNRDVVSATNIPAFQMRLSANYHVVPENYAIQYYPAEELIELNGQGKLKGELKEIASKLNDEDNPVLLIAKFKE
;
A
#
# COMPACT_ATOMS: atom_id res chain seq x y z
N MET A 1 25.86 4.94 17.78
CA MET A 1 24.60 4.19 17.81
C MET A 1 24.90 2.76 18.24
N SER A 2 24.08 2.18 19.11
CA SER A 2 24.24 0.80 19.65
C SER A 2 24.08 -0.31 18.60
N GLY A 3 23.67 0.05 17.38
CA GLY A 3 23.30 -0.89 16.32
C GLY A 3 21.89 -1.45 16.47
N GLU A 4 21.17 -1.09 17.55
CA GLU A 4 19.81 -1.55 17.88
C GLU A 4 18.73 -0.60 17.40
N GLU A 5 19.09 0.65 17.08
CA GLU A 5 18.21 1.64 16.47
C GLU A 5 18.02 1.34 14.97
N TYR A 6 16.86 1.71 14.42
CA TYR A 6 16.67 1.89 12.98
C TYR A 6 16.97 3.35 12.64
N GLY A 7 17.72 3.59 11.57
CA GLY A 7 18.16 4.95 11.21
C GLY A 7 17.30 5.63 10.14
N ASP A 8 16.36 4.89 9.56
CA ASP A 8 15.55 5.35 8.42
C ASP A 8 14.11 5.67 8.85
N VAL A 9 13.38 6.35 7.98
CA VAL A 9 11.92 6.45 8.08
C VAL A 9 11.33 5.05 8.11
N VAL A 10 10.41 4.80 9.04
CA VAL A 10 9.68 3.53 9.13
C VAL A 10 8.80 3.40 7.89
N SER A 11 9.32 2.70 6.90
CA SER A 11 8.75 2.59 5.57
C SER A 11 8.16 1.19 5.34
N GLY A 12 8.85 0.15 5.81
CA GLY A 12 8.32 -1.22 5.89
C GLY A 12 8.30 -1.72 7.33
N TYR A 13 7.18 -2.27 7.77
CA TYR A 13 7.07 -2.88 9.08
C TYR A 13 6.02 -3.99 9.09
N CYS A 14 6.12 -4.86 10.08
CA CYS A 14 5.16 -5.94 10.29
C CYS A 14 5.05 -6.27 11.78
N ILE A 15 3.86 -6.64 12.22
CA ILE A 15 3.60 -7.11 13.57
C ILE A 15 3.26 -8.60 13.49
N ASP A 16 3.93 -9.41 14.31
CA ASP A 16 3.56 -10.79 14.58
C ASP A 16 2.92 -10.85 15.95
N GLU A 17 1.59 -10.96 15.97
CA GLU A 17 0.81 -10.96 17.21
C GLU A 17 1.06 -12.18 18.07
N LYS A 18 1.27 -13.35 17.46
CA LYS A 18 1.48 -14.61 18.19
C LYS A 18 2.84 -14.61 18.87
N ALA A 19 3.89 -14.18 18.16
CA ALA A 19 5.24 -14.08 18.70
C ALA A 19 5.45 -12.83 19.57
N ARG A 20 4.52 -11.86 19.50
CA ARG A 20 4.61 -10.53 20.11
C ARG A 20 5.88 -9.78 19.68
N GLU A 21 6.13 -9.82 18.38
CA GLU A 21 7.30 -9.21 17.74
C GLU A 21 6.90 -8.12 16.75
N ILE A 22 7.73 -7.09 16.67
CA ILE A 22 7.60 -5.98 15.73
C ILE A 22 8.85 -6.04 14.84
N PHE A 23 8.64 -6.11 13.53
CA PHE A 23 9.68 -6.13 12.52
C PHE A 23 9.70 -4.76 11.84
N ILE A 24 10.84 -4.08 11.85
CA ILE A 24 11.03 -2.77 11.24
C ILE A 24 12.14 -2.87 10.20
N TYR A 25 11.83 -2.55 8.95
CA TYR A 25 12.81 -2.45 7.89
C TYR A 25 13.65 -1.18 8.06
N ASP A 26 14.96 -1.35 8.17
CA ASP A 26 15.95 -0.28 8.21
C ASP A 26 16.64 -0.21 6.85
N GLY A 27 16.12 0.68 5.98
CA GLY A 27 16.56 0.81 4.59
C GLY A 27 18.01 1.24 4.45
N LEU A 28 18.49 2.12 5.32
CA LEU A 28 19.87 2.61 5.33
C LEU A 28 20.90 1.48 5.52
N GLN A 29 20.54 0.44 6.27
CA GLN A 29 21.44 -0.68 6.55
C GLN A 29 21.02 -1.99 5.88
N SER A 30 19.96 -1.98 5.08
CA SER A 30 19.42 -3.17 4.41
C SER A 30 19.24 -4.35 5.40
N ARG A 31 18.44 -4.11 6.45
CA ARG A 31 18.19 -5.08 7.51
C ARG A 31 16.77 -4.93 8.07
N ILE A 32 16.32 -5.91 8.83
CA ILE A 32 15.11 -5.80 9.65
C ILE A 32 15.52 -5.85 11.11
N GLN A 33 15.13 -4.85 11.87
CA GLN A 33 15.26 -4.82 13.31
C GLN A 33 14.01 -5.45 13.94
N VAL A 34 14.22 -6.34 14.90
CA VAL A 34 13.14 -7.04 15.58
C VAL A 34 13.07 -6.58 17.03
N TYR A 35 11.89 -6.16 17.45
CA TYR A 35 11.61 -5.68 18.80
C TYR A 35 10.48 -6.50 19.43
N GLY A 36 10.43 -6.55 20.76
CA GLY A 36 9.21 -6.93 21.47
C GLY A 36 8.21 -5.77 21.53
N TYR A 37 6.97 -6.05 21.94
CA TYR A 37 5.92 -5.03 22.07
C TYR A 37 6.26 -3.89 23.04
N GLY A 38 7.15 -4.12 24.00
CA GLY A 38 7.66 -3.07 24.88
C GLY A 38 8.77 -2.21 24.26
N GLY A 39 9.05 -2.36 22.96
CA GLY A 39 10.13 -1.65 22.26
C GLY A 39 11.54 -2.21 22.51
N ALA A 40 11.68 -3.23 23.35
CA ALA A 40 12.98 -3.86 23.62
C ALA A 40 13.51 -4.58 22.38
N TYR A 41 14.72 -4.23 21.96
CA TYR A 41 15.42 -4.90 20.86
C TYR A 41 15.61 -6.40 21.15
N ARG A 42 15.47 -7.22 20.11
CA ARG A 42 15.64 -8.68 20.18
C ARG A 42 16.78 -9.16 19.29
N ARG A 43 16.73 -8.83 18.00
CA ARG A 43 17.70 -9.30 16.99
C ARG A 43 17.62 -8.47 15.72
N THR A 44 18.64 -8.62 14.88
CA THR A 44 18.71 -8.08 13.52
C THR A 44 18.66 -9.22 12.50
N LEU A 45 17.82 -9.08 11.48
CA LEU A 45 17.83 -9.92 10.29
C LEU A 45 18.58 -9.19 9.18
N LYS A 46 19.69 -9.76 8.70
CA LYS A 46 20.48 -9.15 7.63
C LYS A 46 19.82 -9.42 6.29
N LEU A 47 19.65 -8.39 5.45
CA LEU A 47 19.11 -8.52 4.12
C LEU A 47 20.17 -8.19 3.06
N PRO A 48 20.01 -8.69 1.82
CA PRO A 48 20.87 -8.28 0.72
C PRO A 48 20.70 -6.78 0.41
N GLN A 49 21.81 -6.06 0.24
CA GLN A 49 21.81 -4.61 -0.07
C GLN A 49 21.14 -4.26 -1.41
N ASN A 50 20.99 -5.24 -2.31
CA ASN A 50 20.34 -5.06 -3.60
C ASN A 50 18.83 -5.38 -3.57
N ARG A 51 18.20 -5.32 -2.41
CA ARG A 51 16.75 -5.49 -2.20
C ARG A 51 16.24 -4.40 -1.27
N MET A 52 15.04 -3.90 -1.53
CA MET A 52 14.44 -2.83 -0.73
C MET A 52 13.01 -3.19 -0.32
N PHE A 53 12.75 -3.34 0.98
CA PHE A 53 11.44 -3.76 1.51
C PHE A 53 10.73 -2.61 2.23
N ALA A 54 10.66 -1.46 1.57
CA ALA A 54 10.27 -0.17 2.15
C ALA A 54 8.75 0.11 2.19
N SER A 55 7.88 -0.86 1.94
CA SER A 55 6.43 -0.59 1.92
C SER A 55 5.61 -1.85 2.22
N SER A 56 5.89 -2.94 1.52
CA SER A 56 5.10 -4.16 1.60
C SER A 56 5.87 -5.25 2.35
N ILE A 57 5.74 -5.26 3.69
CA ILE A 57 6.16 -6.39 4.54
C ILE A 57 4.94 -6.87 5.33
N PHE A 58 4.64 -8.16 5.22
CA PHE A 58 3.51 -8.77 5.90
C PHE A 58 3.95 -10.01 6.66
N GLU A 59 3.26 -10.37 7.74
CA GLU A 59 3.44 -11.71 8.29
C GLU A 59 2.83 -12.71 7.29
N TYR A 60 3.52 -13.82 7.06
CA TYR A 60 3.07 -14.87 6.16
C TYR A 60 2.70 -16.11 6.95
N ASP A 61 3.63 -16.60 7.77
CA ASP A 61 3.42 -17.68 8.73
C ASP A 61 4.35 -17.51 9.95
N GLU A 62 4.37 -18.50 10.85
CA GLU A 62 5.21 -18.49 12.06
C GLU A 62 6.72 -18.36 11.79
N ASN A 63 7.19 -18.74 10.60
CA ASN A 63 8.60 -18.79 10.22
C ASN A 63 9.01 -17.68 9.25
N PHE A 64 8.07 -17.12 8.49
CA PHE A 64 8.35 -16.23 7.38
C PHE A 64 7.51 -14.95 7.42
N LEU A 65 8.13 -13.86 7.01
CA LEU A 65 7.46 -12.67 6.50
C LEU A 65 7.33 -12.80 4.98
N PHE A 66 6.37 -12.10 4.39
CA PHE A 66 6.36 -11.76 2.98
C PHE A 66 7.00 -10.39 2.78
N GLY A 67 7.74 -10.21 1.69
CA GLY A 67 8.29 -8.91 1.31
C GLY A 67 8.30 -8.68 -0.19
N GLU A 68 8.01 -7.44 -0.60
CA GLU A 68 8.24 -6.95 -1.95
C GLU A 68 9.55 -6.16 -2.05
N ASP A 69 10.36 -6.45 -3.06
CA ASP A 69 11.48 -5.62 -3.52
C ASP A 69 10.95 -4.37 -4.24
N TYR A 70 10.67 -3.32 -3.49
CA TYR A 70 10.01 -2.09 -3.92
C TYR A 70 10.84 -1.21 -4.88
N ARG A 71 12.17 -1.38 -4.97
CA ARG A 71 13.13 -0.51 -5.70
C ARG A 71 12.52 0.24 -6.89
N LEU A 72 12.86 1.54 -7.01
CA LEU A 72 12.37 2.47 -8.04
C LEU A 72 12.92 2.13 -9.45
N VAL A 73 12.52 0.97 -9.97
CA VAL A 73 13.05 0.35 -11.19
C VAL A 73 12.73 1.13 -12.46
N ASP A 74 11.62 1.86 -12.47
CA ASP A 74 11.17 2.70 -13.58
C ASP A 74 11.84 4.09 -13.62
N SER A 75 12.43 4.56 -12.51
CA SER A 75 13.25 5.78 -12.50
C SER A 75 14.75 5.53 -12.70
N GLN A 76 15.16 4.26 -12.69
CA GLN A 76 16.56 3.83 -12.79
C GLN A 76 16.84 3.03 -14.08
N ILE A 77 16.04 3.26 -15.13
CA ILE A 77 16.18 2.56 -16.41
C ILE A 77 17.63 2.62 -16.89
N GLY A 78 18.22 1.44 -17.12
CA GLY A 78 19.59 1.28 -17.61
C GLY A 78 20.71 1.47 -16.57
N LYS A 79 20.41 1.90 -15.34
CA LYS A 79 21.43 2.07 -14.29
C LYS A 79 21.78 0.77 -13.58
N TYR A 80 20.77 -0.07 -13.31
CA TYR A 80 20.95 -1.34 -12.59
C TYR A 80 20.10 -2.46 -13.18
N PRO A 81 20.51 -3.74 -13.04
CA PRO A 81 19.67 -4.87 -13.40
C PRO A 81 18.35 -4.87 -12.62
N VAL A 82 17.24 -4.88 -13.36
CA VAL A 82 15.90 -4.99 -12.78
C VAL A 82 15.69 -6.42 -12.28
N ASN A 83 15.37 -6.56 -10.99
CA ASN A 83 14.96 -7.85 -10.43
C ASN A 83 13.56 -8.21 -10.95
N LYS A 84 13.48 -9.30 -11.72
CA LYS A 84 12.24 -9.80 -12.32
C LYS A 84 11.44 -10.71 -11.39
N THR A 85 11.97 -11.08 -10.23
CA THR A 85 11.25 -11.85 -9.20
C THR A 85 11.20 -11.02 -7.91
N PRO A 86 10.27 -10.05 -7.82
CA PRO A 86 10.31 -9.05 -6.78
C PRO A 86 9.70 -9.49 -5.44
N TYR A 87 9.06 -10.65 -5.36
CA TYR A 87 8.37 -11.08 -4.15
C TYR A 87 9.11 -12.24 -3.46
N TYR A 88 9.18 -12.16 -2.14
CA TYR A 88 9.99 -13.05 -1.32
C TYR A 88 9.27 -13.49 -0.05
N LYS A 89 9.52 -14.73 0.37
CA LYS A 89 9.47 -15.09 1.78
C LYS A 89 10.79 -14.70 2.44
N ILE A 90 10.72 -14.05 3.60
CA ILE A 90 11.86 -13.62 4.41
C ILE A 90 11.85 -14.43 5.71
N SER A 91 12.87 -15.23 5.95
CA SER A 91 13.00 -16.02 7.18
C SER A 91 13.08 -15.12 8.42
N LYS A 92 12.18 -15.32 9.39
CA LYS A 92 12.17 -14.60 10.69
C LYS A 92 13.35 -14.98 11.59
N LYS A 93 14.07 -16.06 11.24
CA LYS A 93 15.25 -16.56 11.97
C LYS A 93 16.52 -15.80 11.60
N ASP A 94 16.76 -15.59 10.31
CA ASP A 94 18.05 -15.13 9.79
C ASP A 94 17.96 -14.12 8.63
N GLY A 95 16.76 -13.77 8.16
CA GLY A 95 16.55 -12.85 7.04
C GLY A 95 16.77 -13.47 5.66
N LYS A 96 17.02 -14.79 5.57
CA LYS A 96 17.20 -15.47 4.29
C LYS A 96 15.98 -15.30 3.39
N LEU A 97 16.23 -14.91 2.15
CA LEU A 97 15.19 -14.71 1.13
C LEU A 97 14.93 -15.99 0.34
N THR A 98 13.65 -16.32 0.14
CA THR A 98 13.18 -17.34 -0.80
C THR A 98 12.25 -16.69 -1.80
N SER A 99 12.60 -16.71 -3.09
CA SER A 99 11.79 -16.07 -4.13
C SER A 99 10.47 -16.80 -4.31
N ILE A 100 9.39 -16.04 -4.45
CA ILE A 100 8.09 -16.56 -4.90
C ILE A 100 8.19 -16.81 -6.42
N PRO A 101 7.61 -17.90 -6.96
CA PRO A 101 7.77 -18.31 -8.35
C PRO A 101 6.90 -17.49 -9.32
N ILE A 102 7.08 -16.18 -9.32
CA ILE A 102 6.40 -15.23 -10.20
C ILE A 102 7.42 -14.31 -10.86
N THR A 103 7.30 -14.16 -12.18
CA THR A 103 8.19 -13.30 -12.97
C THR A 103 7.42 -12.08 -13.46
N VAL A 104 7.86 -10.90 -13.04
CA VAL A 104 7.34 -9.61 -13.48
C VAL A 104 8.31 -9.00 -14.48
N LYS A 105 7.89 -8.93 -15.75
CA LYS A 105 8.62 -8.22 -16.79
C LYS A 105 8.22 -6.75 -16.75
N GLU A 106 9.11 -5.85 -17.17
CA GLU A 106 8.79 -4.42 -17.34
C GLU A 106 8.12 -3.80 -16.11
N ARG A 107 8.70 -4.04 -14.92
CA ARG A 107 8.16 -3.58 -13.65
C ARG A 107 7.88 -2.08 -13.65
N ILE A 108 6.66 -1.72 -13.28
CA ILE A 108 6.22 -0.32 -13.12
C ILE A 108 6.07 -0.03 -11.62
N ARG A 109 6.42 1.17 -11.16
CA ARG A 109 6.13 1.65 -9.79
C ARG A 109 5.01 2.68 -9.78
N ASP A 110 4.54 2.99 -8.59
CA ASP A 110 3.39 3.85 -8.34
C ASP A 110 3.67 5.34 -8.49
N GLY A 111 4.92 5.74 -8.74
CA GLY A 111 5.31 7.13 -8.71
C GLY A 111 6.27 7.55 -9.81
N LEU A 112 6.62 8.83 -9.79
CA LEU A 112 7.55 9.45 -10.73
C LEU A 112 8.71 10.08 -9.96
N SER A 113 9.92 9.73 -10.36
CA SER A 113 11.12 10.46 -9.94
C SER A 113 11.38 11.63 -10.86
N TYR A 114 11.81 12.76 -10.30
CA TYR A 114 12.10 13.98 -11.03
C TYR A 114 13.26 14.73 -10.39
N THR A 115 13.79 15.72 -11.10
CA THR A 115 14.85 16.60 -10.58
C THR A 115 14.28 17.95 -10.21
N VAL A 116 14.66 18.47 -9.04
CA VAL A 116 14.33 19.80 -8.54
C VAL A 116 15.55 20.70 -8.66
N GLY A 117 15.40 21.86 -9.32
CA GLY A 117 16.43 22.91 -9.39
C GLY A 117 17.80 22.36 -9.80
N ASP A 118 18.81 22.63 -8.97
CA ASP A 118 20.24 22.36 -9.22
C ASP A 118 20.64 20.86 -9.12
N GLY A 119 19.70 19.93 -9.25
CA GLY A 119 19.99 18.49 -9.29
C GLY A 119 19.45 17.68 -8.09
N ALA A 120 18.66 18.27 -7.21
CA ALA A 120 18.05 17.54 -6.10
C ALA A 120 17.03 16.51 -6.62
N PHE A 121 16.99 15.33 -6.00
CA PHE A 121 16.07 14.26 -6.40
C PHE A 121 14.72 14.43 -5.69
N GLY A 122 13.64 14.45 -6.45
CA GLY A 122 12.26 14.40 -5.96
C GLY A 122 11.56 13.11 -6.38
N TYR A 123 10.58 12.69 -5.59
CA TYR A 123 9.70 11.56 -5.91
C TYR A 123 8.25 11.92 -5.55
N VAL A 124 7.32 11.70 -6.49
CA VAL A 124 5.88 11.75 -6.23
C VAL A 124 5.36 10.32 -6.23
N SER A 125 4.76 9.88 -5.13
CA SER A 125 4.04 8.61 -5.02
C SER A 125 2.54 8.84 -5.27
N LEU A 126 1.90 7.96 -6.03
CA LEU A 126 0.43 7.93 -6.14
C LEU A 126 -0.22 7.11 -5.02
N LEU A 127 0.59 6.62 -4.07
CA LEU A 127 0.18 5.74 -2.99
C LEU A 127 -0.65 4.59 -3.55
N MET A 128 -0.04 3.79 -4.43
CA MET A 128 -0.60 2.50 -4.82
C MET A 128 0.38 1.37 -4.52
N SER A 129 -0.08 0.27 -3.92
CA SER A 129 0.72 -0.96 -3.78
C SER A 129 0.18 -2.08 -4.67
N PRO A 130 1.05 -2.79 -5.41
CA PRO A 130 0.66 -4.00 -6.12
C PRO A 130 0.44 -5.20 -5.20
N VAL A 131 0.68 -5.07 -3.89
CA VAL A 131 0.52 -6.14 -2.91
C VAL A 131 -0.29 -5.65 -1.73
N ALA A 132 -1.17 -6.51 -1.23
CA ALA A 132 -1.90 -6.31 0.02
C ALA A 132 -1.94 -7.60 0.82
N ARG A 133 -2.20 -7.47 2.11
CA ARG A 133 -2.63 -8.59 2.95
C ARG A 133 -4.10 -8.41 3.32
N PHE A 134 -4.91 -9.41 3.03
CA PHE A 134 -6.33 -9.47 3.38
C PHE A 134 -6.57 -10.72 4.22
N GLY A 135 -6.71 -10.56 5.54
CA GLY A 135 -6.76 -11.71 6.44
C GLY A 135 -5.47 -12.54 6.37
N SER A 136 -5.58 -13.83 6.02
CA SER A 136 -4.42 -14.70 5.79
C SER A 136 -3.89 -14.66 4.35
N ASP A 137 -4.60 -14.02 3.43
CA ASP A 137 -4.21 -13.96 2.02
C ASP A 137 -3.25 -12.83 1.73
N ILE A 138 -2.29 -13.11 0.85
CA ILE A 138 -1.45 -12.09 0.25
C ILE A 138 -1.86 -11.93 -1.21
N LEU A 139 -2.49 -10.81 -1.54
CA LEU A 139 -2.80 -10.46 -2.91
C LEU A 139 -1.53 -9.94 -3.60
N ILE A 140 -1.25 -10.43 -4.80
CA ILE A 140 -0.24 -9.91 -5.73
C ILE A 140 -0.96 -9.51 -7.03
N ALA A 141 -1.13 -8.22 -7.23
CA ALA A 141 -1.70 -7.59 -8.41
C ALA A 141 -0.68 -6.61 -9.03
N ASP A 142 0.48 -7.12 -9.46
CA ASP A 142 1.51 -6.28 -10.07
C ASP A 142 0.99 -5.56 -11.31
N TYR A 143 1.33 -4.27 -11.43
CA TYR A 143 0.88 -3.42 -12.54
C TYR A 143 1.29 -3.95 -13.91
N SER A 144 2.38 -4.69 -13.98
CA SER A 144 2.92 -5.28 -15.22
C SER A 144 2.45 -6.73 -15.46
N LEU A 145 1.49 -7.23 -14.69
CA LEU A 145 0.89 -8.56 -14.88
C LEU A 145 -0.59 -8.46 -15.24
N ASP A 146 -1.02 -9.29 -16.19
CA ASP A 146 -2.43 -9.44 -16.55
C ASP A 146 -3.22 -10.12 -15.42
N THR A 147 -2.61 -11.06 -14.72
CA THR A 147 -3.30 -11.85 -13.69
C THR A 147 -2.95 -11.34 -12.30
N ALA A 148 -3.99 -11.05 -11.50
CA ALA A 148 -3.85 -10.89 -10.06
C ALA A 148 -3.91 -12.28 -9.40
N TYR A 149 -3.08 -12.50 -8.40
CA TYR A 149 -2.95 -13.78 -7.69
C TYR A 149 -3.21 -13.59 -6.20
N VAL A 150 -3.76 -14.61 -5.56
CA VAL A 150 -3.61 -14.82 -4.12
C VAL A 150 -2.43 -15.77 -3.91
N TYR A 151 -1.52 -15.41 -3.00
CA TYR A 151 -0.45 -16.28 -2.54
C TYR A 151 -0.79 -16.82 -1.15
N ARG A 152 -0.99 -18.14 -1.07
CA ARG A 152 -1.35 -18.88 0.14
C ARG A 152 -0.77 -20.29 0.05
N ASP A 153 -0.33 -20.85 1.19
CA ASP A 153 0.17 -22.22 1.28
C ASP A 153 1.27 -22.55 0.26
N ASP A 154 2.13 -21.56 -0.03
CA ASP A 154 3.20 -21.60 -1.03
C ASP A 154 2.75 -21.74 -2.49
N HIS A 155 1.47 -21.50 -2.78
CA HIS A 155 0.89 -21.55 -4.13
C HIS A 155 0.42 -20.17 -4.59
N LEU A 156 0.64 -19.88 -5.87
CA LEU A 156 0.04 -18.75 -6.57
C LEU A 156 -1.29 -19.21 -7.18
N ILE A 157 -2.38 -18.67 -6.67
CA ILE A 157 -3.74 -19.00 -7.09
C ILE A 157 -4.26 -17.83 -7.93
N PRO A 158 -4.54 -18.00 -9.23
CA PRO A 158 -5.12 -16.95 -10.06
C PRO A 158 -6.45 -16.46 -9.48
N LEU A 159 -6.60 -15.15 -9.33
CA LEU A 159 -7.78 -14.52 -8.76
C LEU A 159 -8.67 -13.89 -9.85
N THR A 160 -8.08 -13.08 -10.72
CA THR A 160 -8.78 -12.42 -11.84
C THR A 160 -7.76 -11.95 -12.87
N VAL A 161 -8.23 -11.68 -14.10
CA VAL A 161 -7.43 -11.21 -15.22
C VAL A 161 -7.85 -9.79 -15.60
N ARG A 162 -6.90 -8.87 -15.56
CA ARG A 162 -6.96 -7.52 -16.13
C ARG A 162 -6.44 -7.56 -17.56
N ARG A 163 -7.08 -6.80 -18.46
CA ARG A 163 -6.71 -6.72 -19.88
C ARG A 163 -6.41 -5.31 -20.39
N ASN A 164 -6.65 -4.28 -19.57
CA ASN A 164 -6.41 -2.87 -19.90
C ASN A 164 -5.29 -2.32 -19.01
N HIS A 165 -4.09 -2.29 -19.56
CA HIS A 165 -2.86 -1.88 -18.85
C HIS A 165 -2.40 -0.47 -19.22
N THR A 166 -2.94 0.10 -20.30
CA THR A 166 -2.57 1.42 -20.80
C THR A 166 -3.81 2.23 -21.17
N SER A 167 -3.69 3.55 -21.08
CA SER A 167 -4.69 4.49 -21.59
C SER A 167 -4.64 4.59 -23.12
N GLU A 168 -5.57 5.35 -23.70
CA GLU A 168 -5.60 5.65 -25.14
C GLU A 168 -4.30 6.30 -25.65
N ASN A 169 -3.59 7.02 -24.77
CA ASN A 169 -2.29 7.66 -25.06
C ASN A 169 -1.09 6.75 -24.73
N ASN A 170 -1.32 5.45 -24.53
CA ASN A 170 -0.30 4.47 -24.19
C ASN A 170 0.44 4.75 -22.86
N ILE A 171 -0.23 5.42 -21.91
CA ILE A 171 0.30 5.68 -20.56
C ILE A 171 -0.15 4.55 -19.63
N PRO A 172 0.72 3.99 -18.77
CA PRO A 172 0.35 2.92 -17.85
C PRO A 172 -0.86 3.26 -16.96
N ILE A 173 -1.77 2.30 -16.81
CA ILE A 173 -2.84 2.33 -15.82
C ILE A 173 -2.40 1.46 -14.64
N LEU A 174 -2.24 2.09 -13.48
CA LEU A 174 -2.00 1.39 -12.24
C LEU A 174 -3.34 0.92 -11.67
N ALA A 175 -3.32 -0.24 -11.03
CA ALA A 175 -4.51 -0.83 -10.43
C ALA A 175 -4.12 -1.49 -9.11
N THR A 176 -4.81 -1.13 -8.04
CA THR A 176 -4.69 -1.79 -6.75
C THR A 176 -6.06 -2.26 -6.28
N VAL A 177 -6.08 -3.27 -5.42
CA VAL A 177 -7.32 -3.72 -4.77
C VAL A 177 -7.33 -3.10 -3.39
N ASP A 178 -8.29 -2.21 -3.15
CA ASP A 178 -8.47 -1.55 -1.87
C ASP A 178 -9.36 -2.37 -0.93
N VAL A 179 -10.20 -3.27 -1.45
CA VAL A 179 -11.03 -4.17 -0.64
C VAL A 179 -11.14 -5.52 -1.34
N MET A 180 -10.91 -6.60 -0.60
CA MET A 180 -11.19 -7.96 -1.04
C MET A 180 -12.16 -8.61 -0.07
N THR A 181 -13.24 -9.14 -0.63
CA THR A 181 -14.30 -9.82 0.12
C THR A 181 -14.56 -11.22 -0.45
N GLY A 182 -15.55 -11.95 0.07
CA GLY A 182 -15.92 -13.29 -0.41
C GLY A 182 -16.40 -13.34 -1.87
N ARG A 183 -16.99 -12.24 -2.36
CA ARG A 183 -17.55 -12.10 -3.69
C ARG A 183 -16.95 -10.94 -4.46
N TYR A 184 -16.70 -9.82 -3.79
CA TYR A 184 -16.35 -8.56 -4.45
C TYR A 184 -14.87 -8.18 -4.31
N LEU A 185 -14.33 -7.56 -5.35
CA LEU A 185 -13.07 -6.80 -5.33
C LEU A 185 -13.37 -5.32 -5.61
N LEU A 186 -12.90 -4.43 -4.73
CA LEU A 186 -12.88 -2.99 -5.01
C LEU A 186 -11.52 -2.63 -5.62
N TRP A 187 -11.51 -2.40 -6.92
CA TRP A 187 -10.35 -1.93 -7.65
C TRP A 187 -10.28 -0.42 -7.62
N TYR A 188 -9.12 0.13 -7.30
CA TYR A 188 -8.78 1.53 -7.46
C TYR A 188 -7.73 1.68 -8.57
N THR A 189 -8.05 2.48 -9.57
CA THR A 189 -7.24 2.61 -10.79
C THR A 189 -6.90 4.07 -11.06
N ILE A 190 -5.71 4.31 -11.63
CA ILE A 190 -5.29 5.65 -12.04
C ILE A 190 -4.42 5.54 -13.29
N VAL A 191 -4.59 6.46 -14.24
CA VAL A 191 -3.61 6.65 -15.32
C VAL A 191 -2.38 7.34 -14.72
N LYS A 192 -1.19 6.76 -14.91
CA LYS A 192 0.09 7.28 -14.39
C LYS A 192 0.60 8.48 -15.21
N ASP A 193 -0.27 9.46 -15.46
CA ASP A 193 0.07 10.75 -16.06
C ASP A 193 0.30 11.75 -14.92
N ILE A 194 1.58 11.93 -14.55
CA ILE A 194 2.02 12.80 -13.45
C ILE A 194 2.72 14.02 -14.05
N ASP A 195 2.12 15.19 -13.87
CA ASP A 195 2.66 16.48 -14.26
C ASP A 195 3.09 17.27 -13.01
N VAL A 196 4.34 17.05 -12.62
CA VAL A 196 4.94 17.67 -11.44
C VAL A 196 5.00 19.20 -11.58
N LYS A 197 5.20 19.72 -12.80
CA LYS A 197 5.35 21.17 -13.03
C LYS A 197 4.06 21.92 -12.71
N ASN A 198 2.92 21.34 -13.06
CA ASN A 198 1.61 21.94 -12.85
C ASN A 198 0.88 21.37 -11.62
N ASN A 199 1.56 20.55 -10.80
CA ASN A 199 0.98 19.85 -9.65
C ASN A 199 -0.31 19.10 -10.00
N ARG A 200 -0.28 18.35 -11.10
CA ARG A 200 -1.46 17.65 -11.65
C ARG A 200 -1.19 16.15 -11.78
N VAL A 201 -2.20 15.36 -11.45
CA VAL A 201 -2.27 13.92 -11.72
C VAL A 201 -3.65 13.58 -12.29
N SER A 202 -3.79 12.39 -12.87
CA SER A 202 -5.10 11.93 -13.35
C SER A 202 -6.05 11.64 -12.19
N ASP A 203 -7.35 11.84 -12.41
CA ASP A 203 -8.36 11.43 -11.44
C ASP A 203 -8.43 9.89 -11.37
N PRO A 204 -8.48 9.33 -10.15
CA PRO A 204 -8.65 7.90 -9.98
C PRO A 204 -10.08 7.45 -10.30
N VAL A 205 -10.23 6.18 -10.65
CA VAL A 205 -11.54 5.54 -10.87
C VAL A 205 -11.60 4.24 -10.07
N SER A 206 -12.69 4.07 -9.32
CA SER A 206 -12.96 2.85 -8.57
C SER A 206 -13.97 1.96 -9.29
N TYR A 207 -13.71 0.65 -9.29
CA TYR A 207 -14.59 -0.37 -9.85
C TYR A 207 -14.89 -1.44 -8.81
N LEU A 208 -16.17 -1.76 -8.65
CA LEU A 208 -16.59 -2.94 -7.90
C LEU A 208 -16.75 -4.09 -8.88
N TYR A 209 -15.95 -5.15 -8.70
CA TYR A 209 -15.98 -6.35 -9.52
C TYR A 209 -16.60 -7.52 -8.74
N ASP A 210 -17.63 -8.13 -9.32
CA ASP A 210 -18.29 -9.33 -8.81
C ASP A 210 -17.64 -10.58 -9.40
N ARG A 211 -16.93 -11.33 -8.57
CA ARG A 211 -16.20 -12.54 -9.01
C ARG A 211 -17.12 -13.70 -9.37
N PHE A 212 -18.39 -13.66 -8.96
CA PHE A 212 -19.34 -14.74 -9.24
C PHE A 212 -20.07 -14.52 -10.56
N THR A 213 -20.38 -13.28 -10.92
CA THR A 213 -21.05 -12.94 -12.19
C THR A 213 -20.07 -12.52 -13.28
N ASN A 214 -18.82 -12.21 -12.94
CA ASN A 214 -17.82 -11.57 -13.82
C ASN A 214 -18.23 -10.19 -14.33
N GLU A 215 -19.14 -9.51 -13.63
CA GLU A 215 -19.56 -8.15 -13.95
C GLU A 215 -18.81 -7.14 -13.09
N TYR A 216 -18.66 -5.92 -13.59
CA TYR A 216 -18.14 -4.81 -12.81
C TYR A 216 -18.93 -3.53 -13.09
N CYS A 217 -18.95 -2.64 -12.10
CA CYS A 217 -19.48 -1.29 -12.25
C CYS A 217 -18.51 -0.27 -11.66
N ARG A 218 -18.54 0.95 -12.20
CA ARG A 218 -17.87 2.09 -11.58
C ARG A 218 -18.63 2.47 -10.31
N VAL A 219 -17.90 2.75 -9.23
CA VAL A 219 -18.48 3.15 -7.95
C VAL A 219 -17.76 4.37 -7.40
N ASP A 220 -18.50 5.21 -6.69
CA ASP A 220 -17.97 6.31 -5.88
C ASP A 220 -18.31 6.02 -4.41
N LEU A 221 -17.30 5.90 -3.56
CA LEU A 221 -17.48 5.69 -2.13
C LEU A 221 -17.44 7.02 -1.41
N VAL A 222 -18.53 7.36 -0.72
CA VAL A 222 -18.65 8.60 0.05
C VAL A 222 -18.99 8.29 1.49
N ASN A 223 -18.34 9.00 2.41
CA ASN A 223 -18.74 8.98 3.80
C ASN A 223 -20.05 9.77 3.95
N ARG A 224 -21.10 9.10 4.45
CA ARG A 224 -22.44 9.67 4.62
C ARG A 224 -22.47 10.94 5.47
N ASP A 225 -21.50 11.11 6.36
CA ASP A 225 -21.41 12.23 7.31
C ASP A 225 -20.70 13.47 6.69
N VAL A 226 -20.22 13.36 5.45
CA VAL A 226 -19.70 14.49 4.66
C VAL A 226 -20.83 15.02 3.78
N VAL A 227 -21.15 16.32 3.93
CA VAL A 227 -22.33 16.98 3.35
C VAL A 227 -22.15 17.30 1.86
N SER A 228 -20.91 17.47 1.39
CA SER A 228 -20.57 17.53 -0.02
C SER A 228 -19.70 16.33 -0.39
N ALA A 229 -19.85 15.82 -1.62
CA ALA A 229 -18.79 15.05 -2.28
C ALA A 229 -17.61 16.01 -2.56
N THR A 230 -17.04 16.59 -1.50
CA THR A 230 -15.81 17.34 -1.58
C THR A 230 -14.77 16.30 -1.96
N ASN A 231 -14.30 16.41 -3.20
CA ASN A 231 -13.05 15.80 -3.65
C ASN A 231 -11.99 16.21 -2.63
N ILE A 232 -11.81 15.41 -1.60
CA ILE A 232 -10.60 15.43 -0.81
C ILE A 232 -9.59 14.74 -1.73
N PRO A 233 -8.75 15.50 -2.45
CA PRO A 233 -7.89 14.96 -3.50
C PRO A 233 -6.61 14.37 -2.87
N ALA A 234 -6.76 13.72 -1.72
CA ALA A 234 -5.65 13.08 -1.06
C ALA A 234 -5.79 11.58 -1.34
N PHE A 235 -4.96 11.06 -2.26
CA PHE A 235 -4.71 9.61 -2.41
C PHE A 235 -4.49 8.91 -1.06
N GLN A 236 -4.00 9.69 -0.10
CA GLN A 236 -3.77 9.39 1.31
C GLN A 236 -5.04 9.05 2.11
N MET A 237 -6.19 9.63 1.75
CA MET A 237 -7.42 9.54 2.52
C MET A 237 -8.48 8.70 1.85
N ARG A 238 -8.10 7.75 0.98
CA ARG A 238 -9.06 6.81 0.42
C ARG A 238 -9.31 5.66 1.38
N LEU A 239 -10.51 5.08 1.31
CA LEU A 239 -10.83 3.86 2.04
C LEU A 239 -10.09 2.68 1.41
N SER A 240 -9.18 2.08 2.17
CA SER A 240 -8.32 1.01 1.65
C SER A 240 -7.97 -0.01 2.73
N ALA A 241 -7.75 -1.24 2.32
CA ALA A 241 -7.08 -2.29 3.06
C ALA A 241 -5.75 -2.69 2.39
N ASN A 242 -5.40 -2.07 1.27
CA ASN A 242 -4.12 -2.27 0.60
C ASN A 242 -2.94 -1.76 1.44
N TYR A 243 -3.16 -0.64 2.14
CA TYR A 243 -2.17 0.03 2.99
C TYR A 243 -2.14 -0.43 4.44
N HIS A 244 -3.13 -1.23 4.82
CA HIS A 244 -3.41 -1.50 6.22
C HIS A 244 -3.54 -3.01 6.40
N VAL A 245 -2.87 -3.56 7.40
CA VAL A 245 -3.12 -4.95 7.80
C VAL A 245 -4.42 -4.94 8.59
N VAL A 246 -5.52 -5.35 7.93
CA VAL A 246 -6.86 -5.39 8.51
C VAL A 246 -7.46 -6.79 8.40
N PRO A 247 -8.46 -7.12 9.24
CA PRO A 247 -9.21 -8.36 9.10
C PRO A 247 -9.94 -8.43 7.75
N GLU A 248 -10.38 -9.62 7.37
CA GLU A 248 -11.19 -9.83 6.16
C GLU A 248 -12.43 -8.93 6.15
N ASN A 249 -12.76 -8.38 4.98
CA ASN A 249 -13.90 -7.49 4.77
C ASN A 249 -13.82 -6.15 5.52
N TYR A 250 -12.65 -5.75 6.01
CA TYR A 250 -12.43 -4.41 6.57
C TYR A 250 -11.62 -3.54 5.62
N ALA A 251 -11.77 -2.23 5.78
CA ALA A 251 -10.88 -1.22 5.21
C ALA A 251 -10.82 -0.01 6.14
N ILE A 252 -9.72 0.74 6.05
CA ILE A 252 -9.48 1.92 6.86
C ILE A 252 -9.38 3.13 5.95
N GLN A 253 -9.93 4.23 6.41
CA GLN A 253 -9.71 5.57 5.89
C GLN A 253 -9.27 6.42 7.08
N TYR A 254 -8.23 7.23 6.93
CA TYR A 254 -7.84 8.16 7.98
C TYR A 254 -8.16 9.60 7.57
N TYR A 255 -8.40 10.43 8.57
CA TYR A 255 -8.63 11.86 8.41
C TYR A 255 -7.67 12.63 9.33
N PRO A 256 -6.78 13.48 8.79
CA PRO A 256 -6.04 14.43 9.61
C PRO A 256 -6.97 15.28 10.47
N ALA A 257 -6.56 15.58 11.71
CA ALA A 257 -7.38 16.37 12.62
C ALA A 257 -7.68 17.77 12.05
N GLU A 258 -6.65 18.43 11.51
CA GLU A 258 -6.75 19.75 10.84
C GLU A 258 -7.84 19.79 9.77
N GLU A 259 -7.95 18.74 8.95
CA GLU A 259 -8.90 18.69 7.85
C GLU A 259 -10.34 18.51 8.35
N LEU A 260 -10.55 17.69 9.38
CA LEU A 260 -11.87 17.56 10.00
C LEU A 260 -12.31 18.86 10.66
N ILE A 261 -11.38 19.59 11.30
CA ILE A 261 -11.63 20.89 11.91
C ILE A 261 -12.05 21.89 10.82
N GLU A 262 -11.32 21.95 9.71
CA GLU A 262 -11.66 22.81 8.56
C GLU A 262 -13.04 22.48 7.98
N LEU A 263 -13.31 21.21 7.67
CA LEU A 263 -14.59 20.77 7.13
C LEU A 263 -15.75 21.07 8.08
N ASN A 264 -15.54 20.92 9.40
CA ASN A 264 -16.54 21.26 10.40
C ASN A 264 -16.80 22.77 10.44
N GLY A 265 -15.75 23.60 10.42
CA GLY A 265 -15.85 25.06 10.39
C GLY A 265 -16.58 25.59 9.14
N GLN A 266 -16.47 24.87 8.03
CA GLN A 266 -17.20 25.15 6.79
C GLN A 266 -18.65 24.61 6.77
N GLY A 267 -19.10 23.95 7.83
CA GLY A 267 -20.42 23.33 7.89
C GLY A 267 -20.59 22.12 6.97
N LYS A 268 -19.49 21.49 6.53
CA LYS A 268 -19.48 20.35 5.59
C LYS A 268 -19.58 18.98 6.27
N LEU A 269 -19.67 18.94 7.60
CA LEU A 269 -19.85 17.70 8.37
C LEU A 269 -21.23 17.64 9.03
N LYS A 270 -21.75 16.42 9.17
CA LYS A 270 -22.97 16.10 9.94
C LYS A 270 -22.79 14.79 10.71
N GLY A 271 -23.77 14.42 11.53
CA GLY A 271 -23.77 13.13 12.23
C GLY A 271 -22.60 12.97 13.20
N GLU A 272 -22.12 11.74 13.32
CA GLU A 272 -21.10 11.33 14.28
C GLU A 272 -19.74 11.95 13.96
N LEU A 273 -19.39 12.06 12.68
CA LEU A 273 -18.13 12.68 12.28
C LEU A 273 -18.06 14.16 12.68
N LYS A 274 -19.19 14.89 12.65
CA LYS A 274 -19.27 16.26 13.16
C LYS A 274 -19.04 16.32 14.67
N GLU A 275 -19.65 15.41 15.42
CA GLU A 275 -19.49 15.35 16.87
C GLU A 275 -18.05 15.06 17.28
N ILE A 276 -17.36 14.19 16.53
CA ILE A 276 -15.92 13.93 16.70
C ILE A 276 -15.12 15.20 16.37
N ALA A 277 -15.32 15.77 15.18
CA ALA A 277 -14.58 16.96 14.73
C ALA A 277 -14.74 18.16 15.68
N SER A 278 -15.89 18.30 16.35
CA SER A 278 -16.13 19.39 17.31
C SER A 278 -15.29 19.32 18.59
N LYS A 279 -14.60 18.19 18.82
CA LYS A 279 -13.78 17.93 20.01
C LYS A 279 -12.28 17.86 19.68
N LEU A 280 -11.91 17.97 18.41
CA LEU A 280 -10.52 17.90 17.96
C LEU A 280 -9.82 19.25 18.11
N ASN A 281 -8.52 19.20 18.35
CA ASN A 281 -7.57 20.29 18.20
C ASN A 281 -6.54 19.94 17.12
N ASP A 282 -5.81 20.93 16.61
CA ASP A 282 -4.85 20.75 15.49
C ASP A 282 -3.69 19.79 15.80
N GLU A 283 -3.38 19.59 17.09
CA GLU A 283 -2.32 18.67 17.57
C GLU A 283 -2.82 17.24 17.83
N ASP A 284 -4.12 16.97 17.65
CA ASP A 284 -4.66 15.63 17.86
C ASP A 284 -4.23 14.68 16.73
N ASN A 285 -4.11 13.40 17.10
CA ASN A 285 -3.85 12.35 16.12
C ASN A 285 -5.00 12.23 15.09
N PRO A 286 -4.72 11.71 13.89
CA PRO A 286 -5.75 11.46 12.89
C PRO A 286 -6.89 10.57 13.39
N VAL A 287 -8.10 10.85 12.91
CA VAL A 287 -9.28 10.01 13.16
C VAL A 287 -9.32 8.87 12.13
N LEU A 288 -9.49 7.64 12.61
CA LEU A 288 -9.65 6.47 11.76
C LEU A 288 -11.14 6.12 11.57
N LEU A 289 -11.56 6.04 10.32
CA LEU A 289 -12.79 5.38 9.93
C LEU A 289 -12.48 3.93 9.59
N ILE A 290 -13.14 3.01 10.29
CA ILE A 290 -13.02 1.57 10.07
C ILE A 290 -14.33 1.09 9.45
N ALA A 291 -14.28 0.72 8.16
CA ALA A 291 -15.44 0.20 7.45
C ALA A 291 -15.42 -1.33 7.48
N LYS A 292 -16.59 -1.94 7.70
CA LYS A 292 -16.83 -3.37 7.51
C LYS A 292 -17.80 -3.58 6.35
N PHE A 293 -17.37 -4.30 5.33
CA PHE A 293 -18.20 -4.70 4.21
C PHE A 293 -19.09 -5.88 4.60
N LYS A 294 -20.36 -5.80 4.22
CA LYS A 294 -21.35 -6.87 4.40
C LYS A 294 -21.65 -7.47 3.04
N GLU A 295 -21.74 -8.79 3.00
CA GLU A 295 -22.11 -9.59 1.84
C GLU A 295 -23.26 -10.53 2.19
#